data_AF-A0AAE1F009-F1
#
_entry.id   AF-A0AAE1F009-F1
#
_cell.length_a   1.000
_cell.length_b   1.000
_cell.length_c   1.000
_cell.angle_alpha   90.00
_cell.angle_beta   90.00
_cell.angle_gamma   90.00
#
_symmetry.space_group_name_H-M   'P 1'
#
loop_
_entity.id
_entity.type
_entity.pdbx_description
1 polymer ?
#
loop_
_entity_poly.entity_id
_entity_poly.type
_entity_poly.pdbx_seq_one_letter_code
_entity_poly.pdbx_strand_id
1 'polypeptide(L)'
;MWNRYTLVRYEDLALHPESEVRRLYTFLHLPYTVKVANTVFTHTFGFVADQSILVHPFSTFKNSSATVFAWRKSLPFTKVEKIQEECGSVLEAYGYRMFPSPRHYHHLQYTPLLPLPSTL
;
A
#
# COMPACT_ATOMS: atom_id res chain seq x y z
N MET A 1 -10.13 7.83 -27.06
CA MET A 1 -9.49 6.51 -26.83
C MET A 1 -9.49 6.27 -25.34
N TRP A 2 -9.99 5.11 -24.87
CA TRP A 2 -10.00 4.77 -23.45
C TRP A 2 -8.58 4.55 -22.95
N ASN A 3 -8.28 5.03 -21.73
CA ASN A 3 -7.02 4.70 -21.10
C ASN A 3 -7.02 3.21 -20.78
N ARG A 4 -6.15 2.42 -21.42
CA ARG A 4 -6.15 0.94 -21.30
C ARG A 4 -5.39 0.42 -20.08
N TYR A 5 -4.66 1.30 -19.41
CA TYR A 5 -3.83 0.96 -18.26
C TYR A 5 -4.05 1.98 -17.15
N THR A 6 -3.98 1.51 -15.91
CA THR A 6 -3.90 2.36 -14.71
C THR A 6 -2.79 1.84 -13.83
N LEU A 7 -1.98 2.74 -13.30
CA LEU A 7 -1.07 2.42 -12.21
C LEU A 7 -1.87 2.19 -10.92
N VAL A 8 -1.46 1.20 -10.15
CA VAL A 8 -1.98 0.91 -8.81
C VAL A 8 -0.78 0.68 -7.90
N ARG A 9 -0.53 1.61 -6.99
CA ARG A 9 0.49 1.44 -5.96
C ARG A 9 -0.14 0.69 -4.79
N TYR A 10 0.47 -0.43 -4.40
CA TYR A 10 -0.05 -1.32 -3.36
C TYR A 10 -0.36 -0.58 -2.06
N GLU A 11 0.51 0.38 -1.69
CA GLU A 11 0.40 1.11 -0.45
C GLU A 11 -0.77 2.07 -0.41
N ASP A 12 -1.09 2.72 -1.54
CA ASP A 12 -2.27 3.59 -1.64
C ASP A 12 -3.55 2.74 -1.51
N LEU A 13 -3.58 1.57 -2.16
CA LEU A 13 -4.69 0.62 -2.06
C LEU A 13 -4.84 0.05 -0.64
N ALA A 14 -3.74 -0.22 0.05
CA ALA A 14 -3.75 -0.76 1.40
C ALA A 14 -4.11 0.29 2.46
N LEU A 15 -3.75 1.56 2.25
CA LEU A 15 -4.08 2.65 3.17
C LEU A 15 -5.48 3.21 2.93
N HIS A 16 -5.93 3.26 1.66
CA HIS A 16 -7.21 3.84 1.26
C HIS A 16 -8.02 2.88 0.35
N PRO A 17 -8.37 1.68 0.86
CA PRO A 17 -8.96 0.63 0.03
C PRO A 17 -10.31 1.03 -0.58
N GLU A 18 -11.13 1.81 0.13
CA GLU A 18 -12.44 2.23 -0.35
C GLU A 18 -12.34 3.18 -1.56
N SER A 19 -11.52 4.23 -1.46
CA SER A 19 -11.32 5.18 -2.55
C SER A 19 -10.58 4.57 -3.74
N GLU A 20 -9.53 3.78 -3.51
CA GLU A 20 -8.76 3.16 -4.59
C GLU A 20 -9.57 2.10 -5.34
N VAL A 21 -10.34 1.25 -4.66
CA VAL A 21 -11.21 0.28 -5.36
C VAL A 21 -12.32 1.00 -6.13
N ARG A 22 -12.90 2.08 -5.59
CA ARG A 22 -13.88 2.90 -6.34
C ARG A 22 -13.27 3.51 -7.61
N ARG A 23 -12.03 4.01 -7.52
CA ARG A 23 -11.27 4.53 -8.67
C ARG A 23 -11.06 3.44 -9.73
N LEU A 24 -10.72 2.22 -9.31
CA LEU A 24 -10.54 1.08 -10.21
C LEU A 24 -11.85 0.63 -10.88
N TYR A 25 -12.95 0.57 -10.14
CA TYR A 25 -14.27 0.25 -10.72
C TYR A 25 -14.69 1.28 -11.76
N THR A 26 -14.43 2.56 -11.50
CA THR A 26 -14.67 3.66 -12.45
C THR A 26 -13.82 3.48 -13.71
N PHE A 27 -12.53 3.20 -13.56
CA PHE A 27 -11.61 2.94 -14.67
C PHE A 27 -12.05 1.73 -15.53
N LEU A 28 -12.57 0.67 -14.90
CA LEU A 28 -13.07 -0.53 -15.57
C LEU A 28 -14.49 -0.39 -16.14
N HIS A 29 -15.15 0.76 -15.93
CA HIS A 29 -16.56 0.99 -16.27
C HIS A 29 -17.51 -0.03 -15.61
N LEU A 30 -17.18 -0.46 -14.39
CA LEU A 30 -17.99 -1.35 -13.58
C LEU A 30 -18.75 -0.57 -12.50
N PRO A 31 -20.01 -0.94 -12.19
CA PRO A 31 -20.76 -0.29 -11.12
C PRO A 31 -20.17 -0.62 -9.74
N TYR A 32 -19.87 0.40 -8.95
CA TYR A 32 -19.44 0.24 -7.56
C TYR A 32 -20.65 0.08 -6.64
N THR A 33 -21.02 -1.17 -6.35
CA THR A 33 -22.24 -1.48 -5.58
C THR A 33 -21.99 -1.56 -4.08
N VAL A 34 -23.06 -1.54 -3.28
CA VAL A 34 -23.00 -1.77 -1.82
C VAL A 34 -22.35 -3.11 -1.48
N LYS A 35 -22.55 -4.15 -2.30
CA LYS A 35 -21.90 -5.46 -2.09
C LYS A 35 -20.38 -5.35 -2.21
N VAL A 36 -19.89 -4.62 -3.21
CA VAL A 36 -18.46 -4.37 -3.39
C VAL A 36 -17.90 -3.59 -2.21
N ALA A 37 -18.58 -2.51 -1.79
CA ALA A 37 -18.17 -1.72 -0.65
C ALA A 37 -18.06 -2.56 0.63
N ASN A 38 -19.05 -3.43 0.89
CA ASN A 38 -19.03 -4.34 2.02
C ASN A 38 -17.87 -5.34 1.93
N THR A 39 -17.62 -5.94 0.77
CA THR A 39 -16.48 -6.85 0.58
C THR A 39 -15.15 -6.15 0.82
N VAL A 40 -14.96 -4.94 0.30
CA VAL A 40 -13.76 -4.14 0.57
C VAL A 40 -13.62 -3.95 2.08
N PHE A 41 -14.67 -3.46 2.74
CA PHE A 41 -14.65 -3.22 4.19
C PHE A 41 -14.31 -4.47 5.01
N THR A 42 -15.01 -5.59 4.77
CA THR A 42 -14.83 -6.80 5.58
C THR A 42 -13.45 -7.42 5.40
N HIS A 43 -12.88 -7.35 4.19
CA HIS A 43 -11.60 -8.00 3.89
C HIS A 43 -10.36 -7.13 4.19
N THR A 44 -10.49 -5.80 4.32
CA THR A 44 -9.31 -4.91 4.44
C THR A 44 -9.14 -4.21 5.78
N PHE A 45 -10.17 -4.17 6.64
CA PHE A 45 -10.14 -3.46 7.93
C PHE A 45 -9.78 -4.36 9.12
N GLY A 46 -9.77 -5.68 8.93
CA GLY A 46 -9.43 -6.64 9.99
C GLY A 46 -10.50 -6.82 11.06
N PHE A 47 -11.76 -6.44 10.79
CA PHE A 47 -12.88 -6.70 11.69
C PHE A 47 -13.40 -8.14 11.54
N VAL A 48 -12.72 -9.06 12.19
CA VAL A 48 -13.11 -10.49 12.27
C VAL A 48 -13.26 -10.92 13.73
N ALA A 49 -14.18 -11.85 13.98
CA ALA A 49 -14.43 -12.36 15.33
C ALA A 49 -13.25 -13.18 15.88
N ASP A 50 -12.63 -14.00 15.03
CA ASP A 50 -11.44 -14.77 15.36
C ASP A 50 -10.19 -14.12 14.76
N GLN A 51 -9.31 -13.60 15.62
CA GLN A 51 -8.06 -12.95 15.23
C GLN A 51 -7.08 -13.92 14.54
N SER A 52 -7.20 -15.23 14.75
CA SER A 52 -6.37 -16.24 14.08
C SER A 52 -6.48 -16.14 12.55
N ILE A 53 -7.64 -15.71 12.06
CA ILE A 53 -7.92 -15.49 10.64
C ILE A 53 -7.03 -14.37 10.07
N LEU A 54 -6.70 -13.33 10.84
CA LEU A 54 -5.87 -12.22 10.35
C LEU A 54 -4.41 -12.63 10.16
N VAL A 55 -3.90 -13.50 11.03
CA VAL A 55 -2.50 -13.97 10.98
C VAL A 55 -2.30 -15.14 10.02
N HIS A 56 -3.37 -15.85 9.63
CA HIS A 56 -3.28 -16.96 8.69
C HIS A 56 -2.81 -16.49 7.29
N PRO A 57 -1.76 -17.10 6.70
CA PRO A 57 -1.14 -16.61 5.48
C PRO A 57 -2.07 -16.65 4.26
N PHE A 58 -3.00 -17.60 4.23
CA PHE A 58 -3.97 -17.77 3.12
C PHE A 58 -5.33 -17.12 3.38
N SER A 59 -5.48 -16.38 4.47
CA SER A 59 -6.73 -15.67 4.73
C SER A 59 -6.90 -14.48 3.79
N THR A 60 -8.12 -14.32 3.28
CA THR A 60 -8.53 -13.15 2.51
C THR A 60 -8.92 -11.96 3.40
N PHE A 61 -8.94 -12.14 4.72
CA PHE A 61 -9.21 -11.06 5.69
C PHE A 61 -7.90 -10.56 6.29
N LYS A 62 -7.67 -9.24 6.17
CA LYS A 62 -6.47 -8.57 6.68
C LYS A 62 -6.83 -7.19 7.23
N ASN A 63 -5.94 -6.65 8.07
CA ASN A 63 -5.86 -5.21 8.30
C ASN A 63 -4.77 -4.66 7.38
N SER A 64 -5.17 -4.26 6.18
CA SER A 64 -4.28 -3.80 5.11
C SER A 64 -3.38 -2.63 5.53
N SER A 65 -3.94 -1.66 6.25
CA SER A 65 -3.21 -0.50 6.77
C SER A 65 -2.15 -0.87 7.82
N ALA A 66 -2.36 -1.93 8.60
CA ALA A 66 -1.39 -2.40 9.59
C ALA A 66 -0.22 -3.18 8.97
N THR A 67 -0.42 -3.78 7.79
CA THR A 67 0.57 -4.64 7.14
C THR A 67 1.47 -3.91 6.15
N VAL A 68 1.01 -2.81 5.56
CA VAL A 68 1.65 -2.13 4.43
C VAL A 68 3.12 -1.74 4.67
N PHE A 69 3.47 -1.35 5.91
CA PHE A 69 4.84 -0.97 6.27
C PHE A 69 5.51 -1.94 7.25
N ALA A 70 5.02 -3.18 7.35
CA ALA A 70 5.54 -4.18 8.29
C ALA A 70 7.03 -4.51 8.04
N TRP A 71 7.49 -4.40 6.79
CA TRP A 71 8.89 -4.59 6.40
C TRP A 71 9.86 -3.69 7.18
N ARG A 72 9.42 -2.50 7.64
CA ARG A 72 10.26 -1.57 8.42
C ARG A 72 10.66 -2.13 9.78
N LYS A 73 9.94 -3.14 10.29
CA LYS A 73 10.24 -3.80 11.56
C LYS A 73 11.27 -4.92 11.42
N SER A 74 11.39 -5.52 10.23
CA SER A 74 12.26 -6.68 9.99
C SER A 74 13.51 -6.35 9.19
N LEU A 75 13.50 -5.27 8.40
CA LEU A 75 14.63 -4.88 7.57
C LEU A 75 15.57 -3.91 8.32
N PRO A 76 16.85 -4.24 8.53
CA PRO A 76 17.81 -3.32 9.15
C PRO A 76 18.09 -2.11 8.27
N PHE A 77 18.37 -0.95 8.87
CA PHE A 77 18.68 0.28 8.12
C PHE A 77 19.85 0.11 7.15
N THR A 78 20.88 -0.67 7.50
CA THR A 78 22.02 -0.94 6.60
C THR A 78 21.60 -1.59 5.28
N LYS A 79 20.55 -2.43 5.29
CA LYS A 79 20.00 -2.99 4.05
C LYS A 79 19.17 -1.97 3.28
N VAL A 80 18.43 -1.11 3.99
CA VAL A 80 17.64 -0.03 3.39
C VAL A 80 18.55 0.98 2.71
N GLU A 81 19.64 1.37 3.37
CA GLU A 81 20.67 2.25 2.81
C GLU A 81 21.22 1.67 1.51
N LYS A 82 21.60 0.38 1.50
CA LYS A 82 22.07 -0.27 0.29
C LYS A 82 21.02 -0.30 -0.83
N ILE A 83 19.75 -0.54 -0.51
CA ILE A 83 18.66 -0.49 -1.52
C ILE A 83 18.51 0.93 -2.06
N GLN A 84 18.60 1.97 -1.21
CA GLN A 84 18.49 3.36 -1.65
C GLN A 84 19.64 3.78 -2.56
N GLU A 85 20.87 3.31 -2.30
CA GLU A 85 22.03 3.56 -3.15
C GLU A 85 21.85 2.96 -4.55
N GLU A 86 21.39 1.71 -4.63
CA GLU A 86 21.29 0.98 -5.90
C GLU A 86 19.99 1.28 -6.67
N CYS A 87 18.90 1.55 -5.96
CA CYS A 87 17.56 1.71 -6.52
C CYS A 87 16.99 3.13 -6.36
N GLY A 88 17.80 4.12 -6.00
CA GLY A 88 17.35 5.48 -5.70
C GLY A 88 16.48 6.11 -6.79
N SER A 89 16.88 5.97 -8.05
CA SER A 89 16.11 6.48 -9.20
C SER A 89 14.75 5.80 -9.37
N VAL A 90 14.67 4.49 -9.12
CA VAL A 90 13.41 3.73 -9.16
C VAL A 90 12.51 4.14 -8.00
N LEU A 91 13.06 4.25 -6.80
CA LEU A 91 12.32 4.69 -5.62
C LEU A 91 11.71 6.07 -5.88
N GLU A 92 12.49 7.04 -6.37
CA GLU A 92 12.00 8.37 -6.71
C GLU A 92 10.93 8.33 -7.81
N ALA A 93 11.16 7.59 -8.90
CA ALA A 93 10.21 7.48 -10.01
C ALA A 93 8.84 6.96 -9.56
N TYR A 94 8.79 6.04 -8.60
CA TYR A 94 7.53 5.49 -8.05
C TYR A 94 7.05 6.18 -6.77
N GLY A 95 7.59 7.36 -6.45
CA GLY A 95 7.15 8.17 -5.33
C GLY A 95 7.46 7.53 -3.97
N TYR A 96 8.59 6.85 -3.83
CA TYR A 96 9.13 6.39 -2.56
C TYR A 96 10.15 7.36 -2.01
N ARG A 97 10.02 7.66 -0.72
CA ARG A 97 10.91 8.54 0.02
C ARG A 97 12.12 7.78 0.53
N MET A 98 13.31 8.29 0.24
CA MET A 98 14.55 7.82 0.87
C MET A 98 14.65 8.29 2.32
N PHE A 99 15.15 7.43 3.19
CA PHE A 99 15.45 7.75 4.58
C PHE A 99 16.90 8.22 4.70
N PRO A 100 17.15 9.49 5.09
CA PRO A 100 18.51 10.06 5.11
C PRO A 100 19.31 9.64 6.35
N SER A 101 18.67 9.02 7.35
CA SER A 101 19.36 8.53 8.54
C SER A 101 18.57 7.43 9.24
N PRO A 102 19.22 6.61 10.09
CA PRO A 102 18.53 5.60 10.90
C PRO A 102 17.38 6.17 11.73
N ARG A 103 17.53 7.41 12.22
CA ARG A 103 16.49 8.10 12.99
C ARG A 103 15.20 8.28 12.19
N HIS A 104 15.30 8.70 10.93
CA HIS A 104 14.13 8.85 10.06
C HIS A 104 13.50 7.48 9.73
N TYR A 105 14.34 6.47 9.48
CA TYR A 105 13.88 5.13 9.19
C TYR A 105 13.11 4.48 10.34
N HIS A 106 13.54 4.67 11.58
CA HIS A 106 12.85 4.12 12.76
C HIS A 106 11.65 4.97 13.22
N HIS A 107 11.51 6.21 12.75
CA HIS A 107 10.35 7.04 13.03
C HIS A 107 9.15 6.60 12.18
N LEU A 108 8.26 5.76 12.72
CA LEU A 108 7.16 5.14 11.97
C LEU A 108 6.11 6.13 11.41
N GLN A 109 6.00 7.34 11.98
CA GLN A 109 5.16 8.41 11.43
C GLN A 109 5.79 9.07 10.20
N TYR A 110 7.09 8.86 9.96
CA TYR A 110 7.76 9.33 8.75
C TYR A 110 7.37 8.42 7.59
N THR A 111 6.42 8.87 6.76
CA THR A 111 5.90 8.06 5.66
C THR A 111 6.99 7.72 4.63
N PRO A 112 7.06 6.47 4.14
CA PRO A 112 7.94 6.11 3.03
C PRO A 112 7.39 6.56 1.67
N LEU A 113 6.21 7.20 1.63
CA LEU A 113 5.55 7.58 0.39
C LEU A 113 5.67 9.09 0.13
N LEU A 114 5.81 9.41 -1.14
CA LEU A 114 5.60 10.70 -1.76
C LEU A 114 4.37 10.59 -2.68
N PRO A 115 3.77 11.73 -3.09
CA PRO A 115 2.81 11.74 -4.18
C PRO A 115 3.43 11.07 -5.41
N LEU A 116 2.64 10.25 -6.12
CA LEU A 116 3.09 9.68 -7.39
C LEU A 116 3.31 10.82 -8.40
N PRO A 117 4.42 10.79 -9.16
CA PRO A 117 4.64 11.76 -10.24
C PRO A 117 3.49 11.73 -11.25
N SER A 118 3.10 12.91 -11.74
CA SER A 118 2.00 13.07 -12.71
C SER A 118 2.32 12.49 -14.10
N THR A 119 3.55 12.04 -14.31
CA THR A 119 4.10 11.56 -15.58
C THR A 119 4.06 10.04 -15.74
N LEU A 120 3.48 9.31 -14.77
CA LEU A 120 3.29 7.85 -14.80
C LEU A 120 1.89 7.46 -15.29
#